data_AF-A0A562HCQ3-F1
#
_entry.id   AF-A0A562HCQ3-F1
#
_cell.length_a   1.000
_cell.length_b   1.000
_cell.length_c   1.000
_cell.angle_alpha   90.00
_cell.angle_beta   90.00
_cell.angle_gamma   90.00
#
_symmetry.space_group_name_H-M   'P 1'
#
loop_
_entity.id
_entity.type
_entity.pdbx_description
1 polymer ?
#
loop_
_entity_poly.entity_id
_entity_poly.type
_entity_poly.pdbx_seq_one_letter_code
_entity_poly.pdbx_strand_id
1 'polypeptide(L)'
;MNVLLFGGFLGAGKTSLILSAAKFLVENNLTAQATNPAKPSLIIIENEVGETGIDDKILKANGLMVRELFSGCICCTLTSELTVTLNELYETYDPQWVIVEATGMAYPHRIAETIHTYGKGVENLKIMIVADAERWEELMEIVPGLVEGQIAKADLIFLNKIDCMHHEALAEIEKSLHLLNPAAQIHCVSAFRGINPEIWREAVWRNE
;
A
#
# COMPACT_ATOMS: atom_id res chain seq x y z
N MET A 1 -11.18 -4.01 11.59
CA MET A 1 -9.86 -3.54 11.09
C MET A 1 -9.93 -2.98 9.68
N ASN A 2 -9.12 -1.97 9.37
CA ASN A 2 -8.96 -1.35 8.06
C ASN A 2 -7.70 -1.86 7.36
N VAL A 3 -7.78 -2.20 6.07
CA VAL A 3 -6.65 -2.73 5.31
C VAL A 3 -6.25 -1.75 4.20
N LEU A 4 -4.99 -1.35 4.18
CA LEU A 4 -4.38 -0.60 3.07
C LEU A 4 -3.47 -1.55 2.28
N LEU A 5 -3.89 -1.93 1.08
CA LEU A 5 -3.13 -2.84 0.22
C LEU A 5 -2.32 -2.03 -0.80
N PHE A 6 -1.01 -1.92 -0.56
CA PHE A 6 -0.09 -1.24 -1.45
C PHE A 6 0.42 -2.17 -2.55
N GLY A 7 0.30 -1.74 -3.80
CA GLY A 7 0.88 -2.39 -4.97
C GLY A 7 1.65 -1.40 -5.85
N GLY A 8 2.16 -1.91 -6.97
CA GLY A 8 2.97 -1.12 -7.92
C GLY A 8 4.32 -1.78 -8.19
N PHE A 9 4.88 -1.52 -9.37
CA PHE A 9 6.10 -2.18 -9.86
C PHE A 9 7.31 -2.03 -8.93
N LEU A 10 8.31 -2.92 -9.07
CA LEU A 10 9.51 -2.89 -8.24
C LEU A 10 10.25 -1.56 -8.39
N GLY A 11 10.65 -0.96 -7.27
CA GLY A 11 11.33 0.33 -7.24
C GLY A 11 10.41 1.57 -7.41
N ALA A 12 9.09 1.41 -7.46
CA ALA A 12 8.15 2.54 -7.57
C ALA A 12 8.09 3.42 -6.30
N GLY A 13 8.66 2.97 -5.17
CA GLY A 13 8.67 3.69 -3.89
C GLY A 13 7.60 3.26 -2.89
N LYS A 14 7.06 2.04 -3.01
CA LYS A 14 6.03 1.48 -2.13
C LYS A 14 6.40 1.58 -0.63
N THR A 15 7.55 1.07 -0.24
CA THR A 15 8.01 1.06 1.16
C THR A 15 8.10 2.48 1.75
N SER A 16 8.58 3.47 0.98
CA SER A 16 8.63 4.87 1.42
C SER A 16 7.23 5.47 1.61
N LEU A 17 6.28 5.14 0.73
CA LEU A 17 4.87 5.53 0.85
C LEU A 17 4.22 4.89 2.07
N ILE A 18 4.44 3.59 2.30
CA ILE A 18 3.94 2.83 3.45
C ILE A 18 4.44 3.46 4.76
N LEU A 19 5.74 3.74 4.85
CA LEU A 19 6.35 4.41 6.00
C LEU A 19 5.72 5.79 6.25
N SER A 20 5.52 6.57 5.19
CA SER A 20 4.86 7.87 5.31
C SER A 20 3.40 7.73 5.78
N ALA A 21 2.66 6.74 5.28
CA ALA A 21 1.29 6.47 5.70
C ALA A 21 1.24 6.07 7.18
N ALA A 22 2.11 5.14 7.59
CA ALA A 22 2.17 4.66 8.96
C ALA A 22 2.48 5.79 9.95
N LYS A 23 3.46 6.64 9.62
CA LYS A 23 3.78 7.83 10.40
C LYS A 23 2.57 8.76 10.53
N PHE A 24 1.89 9.05 9.42
CA PHE A 24 0.70 9.89 9.42
C PHE A 24 -0.41 9.33 10.32
N LEU A 25 -0.69 8.03 10.24
CA LEU A 25 -1.72 7.36 11.03
C LEU A 25 -1.44 7.47 12.54
N VAL A 26 -0.19 7.31 12.96
CA VAL A 26 0.23 7.44 14.36
C VAL A 26 0.15 8.88 14.84
N GLU A 27 0.75 9.82 14.11
CA GLU A 27 0.83 11.23 14.53
C GLU A 27 -0.55 11.89 14.64
N ASN A 28 -1.53 11.43 13.86
CA ASN A 28 -2.91 11.94 13.90
C ASN A 28 -3.84 11.14 14.82
N ASN A 29 -3.29 10.25 15.67
CA ASN A 29 -4.05 9.40 16.59
C ASN A 29 -5.14 8.55 15.91
N LEU A 30 -4.96 8.22 14.64
CA LEU A 30 -5.88 7.35 13.89
C LEU A 30 -5.69 5.88 14.25
N THR A 31 -4.79 5.59 15.19
CA THR A 31 -4.52 4.28 15.77
C THR A 31 -4.97 4.19 17.24
N ALA A 32 -5.68 5.18 17.78
CA ALA A 32 -6.00 5.24 19.20
C ALA A 32 -7.18 4.33 19.63
N GLN A 33 -7.92 3.70 18.73
CA GLN A 33 -9.12 2.91 19.07
C GLN A 33 -8.84 1.47 19.52
N ALA A 34 -7.59 1.12 19.82
CA ALA A 34 -7.29 -0.22 20.30
C ALA A 34 -8.09 -0.51 21.57
N THR A 35 -8.87 -1.59 21.54
CA THR A 35 -9.65 -2.11 22.68
C THR A 35 -8.76 -2.42 23.89
N ASN A 36 -7.46 -2.61 23.65
CA ASN A 36 -6.43 -2.74 24.67
C ASN A 36 -5.19 -1.90 24.29
N PRO A 37 -4.81 -0.87 25.07
CA PRO A 37 -3.66 -0.01 24.77
C PRO A 37 -2.31 -0.74 24.81
N ALA A 38 -2.26 -1.99 25.31
CA ALA A 38 -1.07 -2.83 25.27
C ALA A 38 -0.87 -3.58 23.94
N LYS A 39 -1.84 -3.53 23.01
CA LYS A 39 -1.78 -4.22 21.71
C LYS A 39 -1.46 -3.22 20.58
N PRO A 40 -0.67 -3.63 19.56
CA PRO A 40 -0.39 -2.77 18.42
C PRO A 40 -1.67 -2.47 17.65
N SER A 41 -1.92 -1.20 17.37
CA SER A 41 -3.11 -0.76 16.64
C SER A 41 -2.88 -0.59 15.14
N LEU A 42 -1.62 -0.43 14.73
CA LEU A 42 -1.19 -0.47 13.33
C LEU A 42 -0.14 -1.56 13.15
N ILE A 43 -0.40 -2.45 12.19
CA ILE A 43 0.51 -3.54 11.81
C ILE A 43 0.86 -3.41 10.33
N ILE A 44 2.14 -3.57 9.99
CA ILE A 44 2.62 -3.57 8.61
C ILE A 44 3.03 -5.00 8.24
N ILE A 45 2.58 -5.47 7.09
CA ILE A 45 2.86 -6.77 6.51
C ILE A 45 3.67 -6.57 5.22
N GLU A 46 4.93 -7.00 5.22
CA GLU A 46 5.84 -6.89 4.08
C GLU A 46 6.08 -8.25 3.43
N ASN A 47 6.15 -8.30 2.10
CA ASN A 47 6.29 -9.56 1.35
C ASN A 47 7.66 -9.76 0.67
N GLU A 48 8.60 -8.81 0.75
CA GLU A 48 9.95 -8.95 0.17
C GLU A 48 11.03 -9.13 1.25
N VAL A 49 12.01 -10.00 0.97
CA VAL A 49 13.22 -10.19 1.79
C VAL A 49 14.36 -9.37 1.17
N GLY A 50 14.81 -8.28 1.81
CA GLY A 50 16.17 -7.76 1.59
C GLY A 50 16.42 -6.23 1.52
N GLU A 51 17.51 -5.86 2.20
CA GLU A 51 18.35 -4.64 2.20
C GLU A 51 17.83 -3.30 2.75
N THR A 52 16.55 -2.99 2.65
CA THR A 52 15.97 -1.85 3.39
C THR A 52 14.64 -2.24 4.00
N GLY A 53 14.66 -3.24 4.88
CA GLY A 53 13.52 -3.48 5.76
C GLY A 53 13.13 -2.17 6.45
N ILE A 54 11.84 -1.93 6.59
CA ILE A 54 11.32 -0.80 7.35
C ILE A 54 12.07 -0.76 8.69
N ASP A 55 12.76 0.35 8.99
CA ASP A 55 13.70 0.42 10.11
C ASP A 55 12.97 0.15 11.43
N ASP A 56 13.10 -1.10 11.86
CA ASP A 56 12.32 -1.78 12.88
C ASP A 56 12.45 -1.07 14.25
N LYS A 57 13.52 -0.29 14.42
CA LYS A 57 13.79 0.54 15.61
C LYS A 57 13.01 1.85 15.63
N ILE A 58 12.83 2.51 14.48
CA ILE A 58 12.10 3.79 14.38
C ILE A 58 10.60 3.54 14.55
N LEU A 59 10.11 2.42 14.01
CA LEU A 59 8.69 2.07 14.11
C LEU A 59 8.30 1.58 15.51
N LYS A 60 9.12 0.73 16.16
CA LYS A 60 8.84 0.27 17.53
C LYS A 60 8.80 1.40 18.56
N ALA A 61 9.62 2.44 18.38
CA ALA A 61 9.60 3.63 19.26
C ALA A 61 8.26 4.38 19.24
N ASN A 62 7.46 4.21 18.18
CA ASN A 62 6.17 4.85 17.97
C ASN A 62 4.97 3.88 18.17
N GLY A 63 5.19 2.71 18.78
CA GLY A 63 4.13 1.73 19.02
C GLY A 63 3.67 0.95 17.79
N LEU A 64 4.48 0.94 16.72
CA LEU A 64 4.21 0.22 15.48
C LEU A 64 4.81 -1.18 15.52
N MET A 65 4.05 -2.16 15.01
CA MET A 65 4.52 -3.53 14.83
C MET A 65 4.68 -3.83 13.34
N VAL A 66 5.89 -4.20 12.92
CA VAL A 66 6.17 -4.71 11.58
C VAL A 66 6.23 -6.23 11.65
N ARG A 67 5.61 -6.89 10.67
CA ARG A 67 5.62 -8.34 10.49
C ARG A 67 6.02 -8.65 9.05
N GLU A 68 7.17 -9.30 8.90
CA GLU A 68 7.62 -9.83 7.62
C GLU A 68 6.87 -11.14 7.32
N LEU A 69 6.36 -11.29 6.10
CA LEU A 69 5.90 -12.58 5.58
C LEU A 69 7.08 -13.31 4.94
N PHE A 70 7.42 -14.48 5.47
CA PHE A 70 8.44 -15.33 4.89
C PHE A 70 7.86 -16.11 3.71
N SER A 71 8.09 -15.61 2.49
CA SER A 71 7.70 -16.33 1.28
C SER A 71 8.71 -17.43 0.93
N GLY A 72 8.40 -18.69 1.26
CA GLY A 72 8.98 -19.82 0.54
C GLY A 72 8.48 -19.80 -0.90
N CYS A 73 9.35 -19.96 -1.90
CA CYS A 73 8.98 -19.95 -3.31
C CYS A 73 7.78 -20.87 -3.62
N ILE A 74 6.69 -20.29 -4.10
CA ILE A 74 5.70 -20.77 -5.10
C ILE A 74 4.56 -19.75 -5.06
N CYS A 75 4.31 -19.06 -6.17
CA CYS A 75 3.43 -17.89 -6.27
C CYS A 75 1.93 -18.11 -5.92
N CYS A 76 1.53 -19.31 -5.49
CA CYS A 76 0.19 -19.63 -5.02
C CYS A 76 0.05 -19.61 -3.48
N THR A 77 1.15 -19.77 -2.73
CA THR A 77 1.13 -19.91 -1.26
C THR A 77 0.98 -18.56 -0.56
N LEU A 78 1.44 -17.48 -1.20
CA LEU A 78 1.47 -16.12 -0.67
C LEU A 78 0.09 -15.62 -0.22
N THR A 79 -0.94 -15.87 -1.02
CA THR A 79 -2.28 -15.33 -0.77
C THR A 79 -3.00 -16.10 0.34
N SER A 80 -2.77 -17.42 0.43
CA SER A 80 -3.25 -18.24 1.55
C SER A 80 -2.51 -17.92 2.85
N GLU A 81 -1.19 -17.75 2.81
CA GLU A 81 -0.37 -17.39 3.97
C GLU A 81 -0.76 -16.00 4.49
N LEU A 82 -0.92 -15.01 3.61
CA LEU A 82 -1.38 -13.68 3.98
C LEU A 82 -2.72 -13.72 4.71
N THR A 83 -3.68 -14.54 4.24
CA THR A 83 -4.99 -14.67 4.88
C THR A 83 -4.88 -15.29 6.26
N VAL A 84 -4.06 -16.34 6.42
CA VAL A 84 -3.79 -16.96 7.72
C VAL A 84 -3.18 -15.93 8.67
N THR A 85 -2.13 -15.22 8.25
CA THR A 85 -1.50 -14.17 9.06
C THR A 85 -2.48 -13.06 9.42
N LEU A 86 -3.27 -12.55 8.47
CA LEU A 86 -4.28 -11.52 8.74
C LEU A 86 -5.29 -11.98 9.80
N ASN A 87 -5.74 -13.23 9.73
CA ASN A 87 -6.68 -13.79 10.68
C ASN A 87 -6.05 -13.98 12.08
N GLU A 88 -4.80 -14.44 12.14
CA GLU A 88 -4.05 -14.54 13.39
C GLU A 88 -3.83 -13.18 14.05
N LEU A 89 -3.51 -12.14 13.24
CA LEU A 89 -3.35 -10.78 13.73
C LEU A 89 -4.67 -10.21 14.26
N TYR A 90 -5.78 -10.46 13.56
CA TYR A 90 -7.10 -10.06 14.03
C TYR A 90 -7.45 -10.72 15.37
N GLU A 91 -7.29 -12.03 15.48
CA GLU A 91 -7.61 -12.77 16.72
C GLU A 91 -6.67 -12.41 17.88
N THR A 92 -5.39 -12.16 17.60
CA THR A 92 -4.38 -11.88 18.62
C THR A 92 -4.40 -10.42 19.06
N TYR A 93 -4.47 -9.49 18.11
CA TYR A 93 -4.24 -8.07 18.35
C TYR A 93 -5.46 -7.19 18.14
N ASP A 94 -6.43 -7.61 17.30
CA ASP A 94 -7.57 -6.80 16.87
C ASP A 94 -7.14 -5.36 16.44
N PRO A 95 -6.22 -5.24 15.47
CA PRO A 95 -5.63 -3.95 15.12
C PRO A 95 -6.66 -3.05 14.42
N GLN A 96 -6.53 -1.73 14.57
CA GLN A 96 -7.36 -0.79 13.84
C GLN A 96 -6.95 -0.70 12.36
N TRP A 97 -5.65 -0.81 12.08
CA TRP A 97 -5.08 -0.73 10.74
C TRP A 97 -4.10 -1.87 10.45
N VAL A 98 -4.17 -2.39 9.23
CA VAL A 98 -3.17 -3.27 8.65
C VAL A 98 -2.74 -2.69 7.31
N ILE A 99 -1.45 -2.45 7.13
CA ILE A 99 -0.87 -2.08 5.83
C ILE A 99 -0.22 -3.32 5.25
N VAL A 100 -0.54 -3.66 4.00
CA VAL A 100 -0.01 -4.83 3.31
C VAL A 100 0.76 -4.37 2.07
N GLU A 101 2.03 -4.76 1.96
CA GLU A 101 2.82 -4.58 0.74
C GLU A 101 2.72 -5.82 -0.16
N ALA A 102 2.14 -5.66 -1.35
CA ALA A 102 2.18 -6.65 -2.40
C ALA A 102 3.50 -6.59 -3.18
N THR A 103 3.96 -7.73 -3.72
CA THR A 103 5.18 -7.74 -4.57
C THR A 103 4.99 -6.85 -5.79
N GLY A 104 6.12 -6.38 -6.35
CA GLY A 104 6.05 -5.54 -7.55
C GLY A 104 5.44 -6.21 -8.79
N MET A 105 5.36 -7.54 -8.80
CA MET A 105 4.76 -8.34 -9.89
C MET A 105 3.36 -8.86 -9.56
N ALA A 106 2.82 -8.54 -8.39
CA ALA A 106 1.50 -8.98 -7.98
C ALA A 106 0.39 -8.18 -8.67
N TYR A 107 -0.81 -8.77 -8.67
CA TYR A 107 -2.06 -8.11 -9.04
C TYR A 107 -2.86 -7.86 -7.75
N PRO A 108 -2.85 -6.63 -7.19
CA PRO A 108 -3.47 -6.34 -5.90
C PRO A 108 -4.95 -6.69 -5.82
N HIS A 109 -5.69 -6.60 -6.93
CA HIS A 109 -7.10 -7.00 -6.97
C HIS A 109 -7.33 -8.46 -6.57
N ARG A 110 -6.43 -9.39 -6.96
CA ARG A 110 -6.57 -10.81 -6.60
C ARG A 110 -6.31 -11.06 -5.11
N ILE A 111 -5.39 -10.27 -4.54
CA ILE A 111 -5.09 -10.30 -3.11
C ILE A 111 -6.32 -9.76 -2.35
N ALA A 112 -6.87 -8.63 -2.78
CA ALA A 112 -8.08 -8.04 -2.21
C ALA A 112 -9.27 -9.01 -2.26
N GLU A 113 -9.52 -9.67 -3.38
CA GLU A 113 -10.58 -10.69 -3.51
C GLU A 113 -10.43 -11.83 -2.50
N THR A 114 -9.19 -12.26 -2.26
CA THR A 114 -8.92 -13.31 -1.25
C THR A 114 -9.16 -12.79 0.16
N ILE A 115 -8.67 -11.59 0.49
CA ILE A 115 -8.90 -10.97 1.80
C ILE A 115 -10.40 -10.76 2.05
N HIS A 116 -11.15 -10.34 1.04
CA HIS A 116 -12.61 -10.23 1.13
C HIS A 116 -13.29 -11.57 1.37
N THR A 117 -12.80 -12.64 0.75
CA THR A 117 -13.42 -13.97 0.84
C THR A 117 -13.12 -14.67 2.17
N TYR A 118 -11.89 -14.52 2.68
CA TYR A 118 -11.37 -15.35 3.76
C TYR A 118 -10.82 -14.58 4.97
N GLY A 119 -10.68 -13.25 4.86
CA GLY A 119 -10.21 -12.38 5.93
C GLY A 119 -11.29 -12.13 6.99
N LYS A 120 -10.92 -12.25 8.26
CA LYS A 120 -11.78 -11.98 9.41
C LYS A 120 -11.62 -10.54 9.88
N GLY A 121 -12.73 -9.90 10.26
CA GLY A 121 -12.71 -8.57 10.87
C GLY A 121 -12.28 -7.43 9.94
N VAL A 122 -12.18 -7.67 8.62
CA VAL A 122 -11.87 -6.62 7.64
C VAL A 122 -13.13 -5.80 7.38
N GLU A 123 -13.12 -4.54 7.82
CA GLU A 123 -14.25 -3.61 7.64
C GLU A 123 -14.12 -2.79 6.36
N ASN A 124 -12.89 -2.42 6.00
CA ASN A 124 -12.58 -1.71 4.77
C ASN A 124 -11.27 -2.24 4.20
N LEU A 125 -11.18 -2.27 2.88
CA LEU A 125 -9.96 -2.54 2.15
C LEU A 125 -9.84 -1.47 1.05
N LYS A 126 -8.69 -0.81 0.97
CA LYS A 126 -8.35 0.10 -0.14
C LYS A 126 -7.14 -0.43 -0.89
N ILE A 127 -7.23 -0.52 -2.22
CA ILE A 127 -6.13 -0.84 -3.13
C ILE A 127 -5.44 0.46 -3.52
N MET A 128 -4.19 0.61 -3.06
CA MET A 128 -3.35 1.77 -3.31
C MET A 128 -2.20 1.39 -4.23
N ILE A 129 -2.14 1.99 -5.43
CA ILE A 129 -1.08 1.69 -6.40
C ILE A 129 -0.06 2.82 -6.41
N VAL A 130 1.21 2.48 -6.28
CA VAL A 130 2.31 3.42 -6.50
C VAL A 130 2.81 3.26 -7.93
N ALA A 131 2.48 4.23 -8.78
CA ALA A 131 2.94 4.33 -10.16
C ALA A 131 4.24 5.13 -10.20
N ASP A 132 5.22 4.64 -10.94
CA ASP A 132 6.51 5.31 -11.12
C ASP A 132 6.45 6.26 -12.32
N ALA A 133 6.46 7.57 -12.07
CA ALA A 133 6.37 8.57 -13.15
C ALA A 133 7.61 8.56 -14.06
N GLU A 134 8.79 8.34 -13.47
CA GLU A 134 10.08 8.35 -14.18
C GLU A 134 10.18 7.19 -15.18
N ARG A 135 9.65 6.03 -14.82
CA ARG A 135 9.69 4.81 -15.64
C ARG A 135 8.37 4.50 -16.35
N TRP A 136 7.43 5.44 -16.38
CA TRP A 136 6.08 5.17 -16.87
C TRP A 136 6.05 4.64 -18.32
N GLU A 137 6.72 5.34 -19.23
CA GLU A 137 6.75 4.97 -20.66
C GLU A 137 7.42 3.61 -20.88
N GLU A 138 8.58 3.39 -20.23
CA GLU A 138 9.30 2.12 -20.29
C GLU A 138 8.44 0.95 -19.79
N LEU A 139 7.75 1.11 -18.66
CA LEU A 139 6.91 0.06 -18.09
C LEU A 139 5.68 -0.23 -18.96
N MET A 140 5.08 0.79 -19.56
CA MET A 140 3.98 0.63 -20.52
C MET A 140 4.43 -0.02 -21.83
N GLU A 141 5.70 0.08 -22.21
CA GLU A 141 6.26 -0.62 -23.36
C GLU A 141 6.59 -2.09 -23.05
N ILE A 142 7.28 -2.34 -21.93
CA ILE A 142 7.84 -3.67 -21.62
C ILE A 142 6.81 -4.59 -20.94
N VAL A 143 5.98 -4.06 -20.04
CA VAL A 143 5.03 -4.84 -19.22
C VAL A 143 3.64 -4.19 -19.12
N PRO A 144 3.01 -3.77 -20.24
CA PRO A 144 1.73 -3.05 -20.22
C PRO A 144 0.65 -3.82 -19.45
N GLY A 145 0.49 -5.12 -19.69
CA GLY A 145 -0.56 -5.92 -19.05
C GLY A 145 -0.44 -6.00 -17.52
N LEU A 146 0.77 -5.91 -16.97
CA LEU A 146 0.98 -5.86 -15.52
C LEU A 146 0.57 -4.49 -14.96
N VAL A 147 1.03 -3.41 -15.60
CA VAL A 147 0.73 -2.03 -15.19
C VAL A 147 -0.78 -1.77 -15.25
N GLU A 148 -1.41 -2.12 -16.38
CA GLU A 148 -2.86 -2.05 -16.58
C GLU A 148 -3.61 -2.85 -15.52
N GLY A 149 -3.20 -4.10 -15.27
CA GLY A 149 -3.87 -4.97 -14.30
C GLY A 149 -3.68 -4.54 -12.84
N GLN A 150 -2.62 -3.80 -12.51
CA GLN A 150 -2.44 -3.16 -11.22
C GLN A 150 -3.37 -1.94 -11.07
N ILE A 151 -3.46 -1.11 -12.10
CA ILE A 151 -4.19 0.17 -12.08
C ILE A 151 -5.71 -0.01 -12.19
N ALA A 152 -6.18 -0.96 -13.01
CA ALA A 152 -7.59 -1.08 -13.41
C ALA A 152 -8.59 -1.25 -12.24
N LYS A 153 -8.11 -1.67 -11.06
CA LYS A 153 -8.90 -1.89 -9.84
C LYS A 153 -8.37 -1.11 -8.64
N ALA A 154 -7.47 -0.15 -8.86
CA ALA A 154 -7.01 0.73 -7.83
C ALA A 154 -8.15 1.63 -7.33
N ASP A 155 -8.25 1.81 -6.02
CA ASP A 155 -9.08 2.87 -5.44
C ASP A 155 -8.33 4.21 -5.52
N LEU A 156 -7.01 4.15 -5.32
CA LEU A 156 -6.14 5.31 -5.30
C LEU A 156 -4.79 5.00 -5.96
N ILE A 157 -4.29 5.97 -6.73
CA ILE A 157 -3.02 5.90 -7.44
C ILE A 157 -2.13 7.04 -6.98
N PHE A 158 -0.98 6.70 -6.42
CA PHE A 158 0.10 7.63 -6.16
C PHE A 158 1.02 7.65 -7.39
N LEU A 159 0.97 8.72 -8.17
CA LEU A 159 1.97 8.97 -9.21
C LEU A 159 3.22 9.54 -8.53
N ASN A 160 4.19 8.68 -8.27
CA ASN A 160 5.38 8.98 -7.46
C ASN A 160 6.57 9.43 -8.32
N LYS A 161 7.57 10.04 -7.67
CA LYS A 161 8.80 10.58 -8.28
C LYS A 161 8.57 11.75 -9.24
N ILE A 162 7.51 12.54 -8.99
CA ILE A 162 7.23 13.74 -9.79
C ILE A 162 8.36 14.77 -9.74
N ASP A 163 9.25 14.68 -8.74
CA ASP A 163 10.40 15.56 -8.60
C ASP A 163 11.49 15.37 -9.67
N CYS A 164 11.43 14.27 -10.43
CA CYS A 164 12.29 13.99 -11.57
C CYS A 164 11.63 14.36 -12.91
N MET A 165 10.39 14.88 -12.91
CA MET A 165 9.57 15.02 -14.12
C MET A 165 9.25 16.48 -14.45
N HIS A 166 9.09 16.76 -15.74
CA HIS A 166 8.55 18.03 -16.23
C HIS A 166 7.03 18.02 -16.22
N HIS A 167 6.41 19.21 -16.07
CA HIS A 167 4.96 19.34 -15.95
C HIS A 167 4.18 18.80 -17.17
N GLU A 168 4.70 18.96 -18.40
CA GLU A 168 4.01 18.42 -19.58
C GLU A 168 3.98 16.89 -19.58
N ALA A 169 5.07 16.24 -19.17
CA ALA A 169 5.15 14.78 -19.11
C ALA A 169 4.18 14.21 -18.07
N LEU A 170 4.08 14.83 -16.90
CA LEU A 170 3.14 14.42 -15.85
C LEU A 170 1.67 14.47 -16.33
N ALA A 171 1.30 15.53 -17.06
CA ALA A 171 -0.06 15.67 -17.57
C ALA A 171 -0.44 14.55 -18.56
N GLU A 172 0.49 14.06 -19.37
CA GLU A 172 0.23 12.92 -20.26
C GLU A 172 0.12 11.60 -19.50
N ILE A 173 0.93 11.41 -18.45
CA ILE A 173 0.82 10.23 -17.58
C ILE A 173 -0.52 10.23 -16.84
N GLU A 174 -0.94 11.36 -16.27
CA GLU A 174 -2.24 11.49 -15.59
C GLU A 174 -3.41 11.19 -16.53
N LYS A 175 -3.38 11.66 -17.78
CA LYS A 175 -4.37 11.29 -18.79
C LYS A 175 -4.39 9.79 -19.05
N SER A 176 -3.21 9.17 -19.19
CA SER A 176 -3.09 7.73 -19.40
C SER A 176 -3.67 6.95 -18.21
N LEU A 177 -3.32 7.33 -16.98
CA LEU A 177 -3.87 6.75 -15.75
C LEU A 177 -5.41 6.87 -15.70
N HIS A 178 -5.95 8.03 -16.06
CA HIS A 178 -7.39 8.24 -16.09
C HIS A 178 -8.10 7.39 -17.15
N LEU A 179 -7.46 7.14 -18.30
CA LEU A 179 -7.98 6.21 -19.32
C LEU A 179 -7.99 4.76 -18.81
N LEU A 180 -6.94 4.36 -18.08
CA LEU A 180 -6.83 3.01 -17.52
C LEU A 180 -7.80 2.77 -16.36
N ASN A 181 -8.03 3.79 -15.52
CA ASN A 181 -8.98 3.73 -14.41
C ASN A 181 -9.60 5.10 -14.13
N PRO A 182 -10.78 5.40 -14.73
CA PRO A 182 -11.48 6.66 -14.52
C PRO A 182 -12.01 6.88 -13.10
N ALA A 183 -12.13 5.80 -12.31
CA ALA A 183 -12.72 5.83 -10.98
C ALA A 183 -11.68 6.04 -9.87
N ALA A 184 -10.39 5.81 -10.15
CA ALA A 184 -9.32 5.99 -9.17
C ALA A 184 -9.07 7.46 -8.86
N GLN A 185 -8.85 7.76 -7.58
CA GLN A 185 -8.25 9.03 -7.19
C GLN A 185 -6.75 9.01 -7.52
N ILE A 186 -6.24 10.10 -8.11
CA ILE A 186 -4.84 10.20 -8.51
C ILE A 186 -4.18 11.33 -7.72
N HIS A 187 -3.06 11.02 -7.06
CA HIS A 187 -2.23 11.99 -6.35
C HIS A 187 -0.81 11.98 -6.85
N CYS A 188 -0.37 13.13 -7.38
CA CYS A 188 1.01 13.39 -7.74
C CYS A 188 1.84 13.64 -6.48
N VAL A 189 2.84 12.79 -6.23
CA VAL A 189 3.63 12.82 -5.00
C VAL A 189 5.12 12.62 -5.26
N SER A 190 5.94 13.05 -4.31
CA SER A 190 7.35 12.68 -4.23
C SER A 190 7.62 12.11 -2.85
N ALA A 191 7.74 10.78 -2.76
CA ALA A 191 8.14 10.10 -1.51
C ALA A 191 9.47 10.65 -0.97
N PHE A 192 10.37 11.04 -1.87
CA PHE A 192 11.68 11.61 -1.54
C PHE A 192 11.57 12.99 -0.87
N ARG A 193 10.66 13.86 -1.35
CA ARG A 193 10.44 15.19 -0.76
C ARG A 193 9.43 15.21 0.39
N GLY A 194 8.80 14.07 0.66
CA GLY A 194 7.71 13.94 1.63
C GLY A 194 6.34 14.22 1.00
N ILE A 195 5.30 13.71 1.66
CA ILE A 195 3.93 13.73 1.16
C ILE A 195 3.11 14.71 1.99
N ASN A 196 2.30 15.53 1.32
CA ASN A 196 1.37 16.45 1.98
C ASN A 196 0.40 15.65 2.87
N PRO A 197 0.28 15.96 4.18
CA PRO A 197 -0.66 15.29 5.08
C PRO A 197 -2.11 15.29 4.61
N GLU A 198 -2.55 16.28 3.82
CA GLU A 198 -3.91 16.29 3.26
C GLU A 198 -4.17 15.13 2.29
N ILE A 199 -3.15 14.74 1.51
CA ILE A 199 -3.26 13.57 0.62
C ILE A 199 -3.50 12.31 1.46
N TRP A 200 -2.84 12.20 2.62
CA TRP A 200 -3.09 11.07 3.51
C TRP A 200 -4.44 11.14 4.19
N ARG A 201 -4.92 12.34 4.58
CA ARG A 201 -6.30 12.50 5.07
C ARG A 201 -7.30 11.97 4.04
N GLU A 202 -7.20 12.40 2.78
CA GLU A 202 -8.09 11.95 1.71
C GLU A 202 -7.94 10.44 1.44
N ALA A 203 -6.71 9.94 1.41
CA ALA A 203 -6.42 8.53 1.13
C ALA A 203 -6.93 7.58 2.22
N VAL A 204 -6.87 7.95 3.50
CA VAL A 204 -7.24 7.06 4.61
C VAL A 204 -8.64 7.31 5.16
N TRP A 205 -9.19 8.51 5.01
CA TRP A 205 -10.54 8.83 5.50
C TRP A 205 -11.62 8.24 4.57
N ARG A 206 -12.79 7.95 5.13
CA ARG A 206 -13.96 7.48 4.38
C ARG A 206 -14.61 8.71 3.72
N ASN A 207 -14.86 8.65 2.42
CA ASN A 207 -15.94 9.46 1.86
C ASN A 207 -17.23 8.89 2.48
N GLU A 208 -17.85 9.65 3.38
CA GLU A 208 -19.22 9.41 3.85
C GLU A 208 -20.22 9.65 2.71
#